data_AF-A0A5E5BTK2-F1
#
_entry.id   AF-A0A5E5BTK2-F1
#
_cell.length_a   1.000
_cell.length_b   1.000
_cell.length_c   1.000
_cell.angle_alpha   90.00
_cell.angle_beta   90.00
_cell.angle_gamma   90.00
#
_symmetry.space_group_name_H-M   'P 1'
#
loop_
_entity.id
_entity.type
_entity.pdbx_description
1 polymer ?
#
loop_
_entity_poly.entity_id
_entity_poly.type
_entity_poly.pdbx_seq_one_letter_code
_entity_poly.pdbx_strand_id
1 'polypeptide(L)'
;MPHFSDLNPELLNPAGDPLVFRATLNAHGLYSTENFVLRLSPRVHELMDAVLQGETDGLDPAEIVQAYSTYLHETLHWWQHVGSSAGLILSLAYPAQVLGSMEFARSFGQIVGAVKPMMAWALRAELDGKTHEDPALQAANIVVNNTLDISYYKQIASNPRRTKELARSTPYFESVGHSYLKAYGDVLGAITGSCDFPNDEFPDPTRWEPEWYRLREERCDGFVHGSIPPLAKVGLFAIFEGQARFSQIQFLASSGGPALLQTYREDGYFASPYGDAFEEFLRLTGREWPERFDSPLVGLFLLICDLAINPTRGFPLDIEYFEDFIRDVDPGARFTILCLAAADQPELASAIQKFNAIEYEFVAMRLAERCGYDDPRKALDAVVALLGDKGPVDALMEEYRTFAYGLTNMPIRVMVSHYIAFCRDKRKRPEFFCWPGIWMAASKATAEHQSLFLAHLSLFQDRGDTSKIFPRAMPGKTPGNLTRLVNGFYSSMLLFDMTLQWAVAPGPFRYDFSWLTGESDNPELVRSAKRQFVQFYGLDPDSFDLIDSSNAPSVDKKGA
;
A
#
# COMPACT_ATOMS: atom_id res chain seq x y z
N MET A 1 13.42 11.04 31.76
CA MET A 1 13.82 11.27 30.37
C MET A 1 14.31 12.69 30.24
N PRO A 2 15.31 12.98 29.40
CA PRO A 2 15.71 14.36 29.12
C PRO A 2 14.57 15.07 28.39
N HIS A 3 14.21 16.26 28.85
CA HIS A 3 13.33 17.16 28.11
C HIS A 3 14.17 17.93 27.10
N PHE A 4 13.71 17.99 25.85
CA PHE A 4 14.34 18.76 24.78
C PHE A 4 13.30 19.65 24.12
N SER A 5 13.68 20.90 23.86
CA SER A 5 12.80 21.93 23.27
C SER A 5 13.08 22.15 21.80
N ASP A 6 14.34 21.97 21.39
CA ASP A 6 14.79 22.15 20.02
C ASP A 6 14.96 20.78 19.34
N LEU A 7 14.34 20.62 18.17
CA LEU A 7 14.52 19.44 17.31
C LEU A 7 15.75 19.67 16.42
N ASN A 8 16.57 18.64 16.21
CA ASN A 8 17.75 18.78 15.35
C ASN A 8 17.28 18.94 13.88
N PRO A 9 17.51 20.10 13.23
CA PRO A 9 17.06 20.35 11.86
C PRO A 9 17.64 19.38 10.82
N GLU A 10 18.82 18.81 11.09
CA GLU A 10 19.47 17.81 10.23
C GLU A 10 18.76 16.45 10.25
N LEU A 11 17.73 16.28 11.09
CA LEU A 11 16.88 15.11 11.17
C LEU A 11 15.39 15.42 10.83
N LEU A 12 15.08 16.66 10.42
CA LEU A 12 13.70 17.15 10.27
C LEU A 12 13.10 17.01 8.87
N ASN A 13 13.89 17.13 7.81
CA ASN A 13 13.61 16.80 6.39
C ASN A 13 14.69 17.52 5.54
N PRO A 14 15.32 16.88 4.53
CA PRO A 14 16.21 17.60 3.63
C PRO A 14 15.38 18.46 2.65
N ALA A 15 15.80 19.71 2.44
CA ALA A 15 15.28 20.53 1.34
C ALA A 15 15.88 20.02 0.00
N GLY A 16 15.06 19.47 -0.91
CA GLY A 16 15.53 19.00 -2.23
C GLY A 16 14.44 18.52 -3.20
N ASP A 17 14.67 18.74 -4.49
CA ASP A 17 13.79 18.55 -5.67
C ASP A 17 13.03 17.19 -5.73
N PRO A 18 11.68 17.19 -5.89
CA PRO A 18 10.84 15.99 -5.92
C PRO A 18 11.02 15.09 -7.17
N LEU A 19 11.88 15.42 -8.13
CA LEU A 19 12.02 14.69 -9.40
C LEU A 19 13.37 13.96 -9.61
N VAL A 20 14.23 13.82 -8.59
CA VAL A 20 15.51 13.10 -8.73
C VAL A 20 15.77 12.14 -7.57
N PHE A 21 15.61 10.82 -7.78
CA PHE A 21 15.93 9.81 -6.75
C PHE A 21 17.40 9.37 -6.82
N ARG A 22 18.21 9.71 -5.80
CA ARG A 22 19.55 9.14 -5.58
C ARG A 22 19.79 8.87 -4.08
N ALA A 23 19.22 7.76 -3.61
CA ALA A 23 19.65 6.96 -2.46
C ALA A 23 19.46 7.46 -1.00
N THR A 24 18.72 8.54 -0.71
CA THR A 24 18.40 9.18 0.63
C THR A 24 19.03 10.57 0.86
N LEU A 25 18.89 11.47 -0.13
CA LEU A 25 19.19 12.90 0.02
C LEU A 25 17.94 13.81 -0.08
N ASN A 26 16.74 13.25 -0.30
CA ASN A 26 15.49 14.02 -0.45
C ASN A 26 14.49 13.81 0.71
N ALA A 27 14.72 12.81 1.58
CA ALA A 27 13.95 12.52 2.80
C ALA A 27 14.82 11.73 3.80
N HIS A 28 14.58 11.84 5.12
CA HIS A 28 15.33 11.09 6.14
C HIS A 28 14.90 9.63 6.30
N GLY A 29 13.72 9.29 5.76
CA GLY A 29 13.15 7.95 5.70
C GLY A 29 12.24 7.81 4.46
N LEU A 30 12.09 6.58 3.94
CA LEU A 30 11.10 6.26 2.91
C LEU A 30 10.76 4.76 2.94
N TYR A 31 9.48 4.42 3.09
CA TYR A 31 8.96 3.11 2.73
C TYR A 31 8.48 3.08 1.27
N SER A 32 9.10 2.25 0.43
CA SER A 32 8.69 2.04 -0.96
C SER A 32 7.69 0.89 -1.05
N THR A 33 6.48 1.20 -1.51
CA THR A 33 5.33 0.28 -1.51
C THR A 33 5.40 -0.75 -2.64
N GLU A 34 6.07 -0.40 -3.74
CA GLU A 34 6.31 -1.29 -4.88
C GLU A 34 7.53 -2.17 -4.65
N ASN A 35 8.52 -1.69 -3.88
CA ASN A 35 9.74 -2.44 -3.59
C ASN A 35 9.75 -3.09 -2.20
N PHE A 36 8.73 -2.85 -1.36
CA PHE A 36 8.60 -3.39 0.00
C PHE A 36 9.79 -3.12 0.92
N VAL A 37 10.47 -1.98 0.73
CA VAL A 37 11.72 -1.66 1.45
C VAL A 37 11.57 -0.39 2.28
N LEU A 38 12.03 -0.47 3.53
CA LEU A 38 12.22 0.66 4.41
C LEU A 38 13.63 1.23 4.20
N ARG A 39 13.72 2.50 3.84
CA ARG A 39 14.99 3.20 3.64
C ARG A 39 15.17 4.28 4.68
N LEU A 40 16.37 4.43 5.22
CA LEU A 40 16.69 5.50 6.18
C LEU A 40 17.94 6.24 5.73
N SER A 41 18.04 7.52 6.12
CA SER A 41 19.27 8.29 5.92
C SER A 41 20.44 7.68 6.71
N PRO A 42 21.69 7.83 6.25
CA PRO A 42 22.86 7.28 6.93
C PRO A 42 22.96 7.65 8.41
N ARG A 43 22.61 8.89 8.78
CA ARG A 43 22.63 9.34 10.17
C ARG A 43 21.59 8.62 11.03
N VAL A 44 20.39 8.39 10.49
CA VAL A 44 19.35 7.63 11.21
C VAL A 44 19.78 6.17 11.36
N HIS A 45 20.40 5.56 10.33
CA HIS A 45 20.99 4.22 10.45
C HIS A 45 22.04 4.14 11.55
N GLU A 46 23.01 5.06 11.55
CA GLU A 46 24.07 5.12 12.57
C GLU A 46 23.50 5.17 13.99
N LEU A 47 22.51 6.04 14.22
CA LEU A 47 21.86 6.18 15.52
C LEU A 47 21.06 4.93 15.92
N MET A 48 20.37 4.29 14.97
CA MET A 48 19.61 3.06 15.26
C MET A 48 20.52 1.86 15.52
N ASP A 49 21.62 1.73 14.78
CA ASP A 49 22.61 0.67 14.99
C ASP A 49 23.30 0.81 16.35
N ALA A 50 23.66 2.05 16.75
CA ALA A 50 24.21 2.33 18.07
C ALA A 50 23.25 1.92 19.20
N VAL A 51 21.95 2.20 19.06
CA VAL A 51 20.93 1.76 20.02
C VAL A 51 20.84 0.23 20.09
N LEU A 52 20.86 -0.45 18.94
CA LEU A 52 20.78 -1.92 18.90
C LEU A 52 22.02 -2.60 19.49
N GLN A 53 23.19 -2.00 19.34
CA GLN A 53 24.47 -2.51 19.84
C GLN A 53 24.72 -2.10 21.31
N GLY A 54 23.93 -1.19 21.86
CA GLY A 54 24.14 -0.63 23.19
C GLY A 54 25.31 0.34 23.27
N GLU A 55 25.75 0.87 22.12
CA GLU A 55 26.88 1.78 21.97
C GLU A 55 26.41 3.25 21.94
N THR A 56 25.60 3.65 22.91
CA THR A 56 25.00 5.00 22.94
C THR A 56 25.84 6.04 23.68
N ASP A 57 27.01 5.66 24.19
CA ASP A 57 27.87 6.54 24.99
C ASP A 57 28.39 7.71 24.13
N GLY A 58 28.12 8.94 24.56
CA GLY A 58 28.53 10.16 23.86
C GLY A 58 27.57 10.64 22.77
N LEU A 59 26.50 9.90 22.48
CA LEU A 59 25.42 10.36 21.60
C LEU A 59 24.42 11.24 22.37
N ASP A 60 23.83 12.22 21.69
CA ASP A 60 22.75 13.02 22.27
C ASP A 60 21.47 12.17 22.36
N PRO A 61 20.90 11.97 23.57
CA PRO A 61 19.63 11.27 23.73
C PRO A 61 18.48 11.88 22.91
N ALA A 62 18.46 13.19 22.68
CA ALA A 62 17.44 13.84 21.88
C ALA A 62 17.52 13.41 20.40
N GLU A 63 18.74 13.32 19.85
CA GLU A 63 18.97 12.82 18.49
C GLU A 63 18.55 11.37 18.33
N ILE A 64 18.84 10.53 19.34
CA ILE A 64 18.42 9.13 19.34
C ILE A 64 16.89 9.02 19.29
N VAL A 65 16.18 9.80 20.13
CA VAL A 65 14.72 9.82 20.16
C VAL A 65 14.15 10.31 18.83
N GLN A 66 14.74 11.35 18.25
CA GLN A 66 14.30 11.90 16.97
C GLN A 66 14.52 10.91 15.82
N ALA A 67 15.67 10.24 15.76
CA ALA A 67 15.96 9.20 14.78
C ALA A 67 15.01 7.99 14.94
N TYR A 68 14.73 7.57 16.17
CA TYR A 68 13.76 6.51 16.44
C TYR A 68 12.35 6.91 15.99
N SER A 69 11.98 8.18 16.13
CA SER A 69 10.69 8.68 15.66
C SER A 69 10.53 8.56 14.14
N THR A 70 11.60 8.84 13.38
CA THR A 70 11.62 8.67 11.91
C THR A 70 11.52 7.20 11.54
N TYR A 71 12.27 6.34 12.24
CA TYR A 71 12.18 4.90 12.05
C TYR A 71 10.77 4.35 12.38
N LEU A 72 10.12 4.87 13.44
CA LEU A 72 8.73 4.56 13.75
C LEU A 72 7.80 4.99 12.62
N HIS A 73 7.93 6.23 12.13
CA HIS A 73 7.14 6.74 11.00
C HIS A 73 7.17 5.80 9.79
N GLU A 74 8.37 5.40 9.35
CA GLU A 74 8.52 4.48 8.21
C GLU A 74 8.00 3.07 8.51
N THR A 75 8.11 2.61 9.77
CA THR A 75 7.53 1.32 10.19
C THR A 75 6.00 1.36 10.16
N LEU A 76 5.38 2.51 10.44
CA LEU A 76 3.93 2.67 10.34
C LEU A 76 3.45 2.60 8.89
N HIS A 77 4.22 3.10 7.92
CA HIS A 77 3.90 2.87 6.51
C HIS A 77 3.91 1.38 6.16
N TRP A 78 4.88 0.61 6.64
CA TRP A 78 4.84 -0.85 6.49
C TRP A 78 3.55 -1.43 7.08
N TRP A 79 3.15 -1.04 8.29
CA TRP A 79 1.91 -1.52 8.93
C TRP A 79 0.67 -1.15 8.14
N GLN A 80 0.60 0.07 7.61
CA GLN A 80 -0.50 0.51 6.76
C GLN A 80 -0.60 -0.37 5.51
N HIS A 81 0.52 -0.70 4.87
CA HIS A 81 0.55 -1.51 3.64
C HIS A 81 0.28 -2.99 3.85
N VAL A 82 0.77 -3.59 4.93
CA VAL A 82 0.63 -5.02 5.18
C VAL A 82 -0.52 -5.37 6.12
N GLY A 83 -0.94 -4.43 6.96
CA GLY A 83 -1.86 -4.65 8.07
C GLY A 83 -3.24 -4.01 7.90
N SER A 84 -3.45 -3.21 6.85
CA SER A 84 -4.77 -2.66 6.52
C SER A 84 -5.34 -3.28 5.25
N SER A 85 -6.67 -3.38 5.16
CA SER A 85 -7.33 -3.97 3.98
C SER A 85 -7.04 -3.17 2.70
N ALA A 86 -7.14 -1.84 2.74
CA ALA A 86 -6.82 -1.01 1.57
C ALA A 86 -5.33 -1.06 1.21
N GLY A 87 -4.45 -1.07 2.22
CA GLY A 87 -3.01 -1.21 2.02
C GLY A 87 -2.62 -2.56 1.42
N LEU A 88 -3.25 -3.66 1.85
CA LEU A 88 -3.00 -4.99 1.32
C LEU A 88 -3.43 -5.07 -0.15
N ILE A 89 -4.64 -4.61 -0.48
CA ILE A 89 -5.11 -4.56 -1.87
C ILE A 89 -4.17 -3.73 -2.73
N LEU A 90 -3.77 -2.54 -2.26
CA LEU A 90 -2.82 -1.69 -2.99
C LEU A 90 -1.46 -2.36 -3.20
N SER A 91 -0.95 -3.04 -2.18
CA SER A 91 0.35 -3.72 -2.21
C SER A 91 0.33 -4.92 -3.16
N LEU A 92 -0.77 -5.68 -3.15
CA LEU A 92 -0.94 -6.86 -3.99
C LEU A 92 -1.44 -6.54 -5.40
N ALA A 93 -1.91 -5.33 -5.66
CA ALA A 93 -2.33 -4.88 -6.98
C ALA A 93 -1.21 -5.07 -8.03
N TYR A 94 0.03 -4.76 -7.67
CA TYR A 94 1.18 -4.91 -8.56
C TYR A 94 1.47 -6.37 -8.97
N PRO A 95 1.65 -7.33 -8.04
CA PRO A 95 1.81 -8.73 -8.43
C PRO A 95 0.55 -9.31 -9.07
N ALA A 96 -0.66 -8.90 -8.65
CA ALA A 96 -1.92 -9.36 -9.22
C ALA A 96 -2.09 -8.97 -10.70
N GLN A 97 -1.66 -7.76 -11.09
CA GLN A 97 -1.63 -7.33 -12.51
C GLN A 97 -0.95 -8.36 -13.40
N VAL A 98 0.18 -8.88 -12.94
CA VAL A 98 0.99 -9.81 -13.71
C VAL A 98 0.40 -11.21 -13.62
N LEU A 99 0.15 -11.72 -12.41
CA LEU A 99 -0.37 -13.07 -12.20
C LEU A 99 -1.69 -13.31 -12.95
N GLY A 100 -2.63 -12.36 -12.91
CA GLY A 100 -3.90 -12.43 -13.65
C GLY A 100 -3.75 -12.35 -15.17
N SER A 101 -2.57 -11.96 -15.67
CA SER A 101 -2.28 -11.75 -17.08
C SER A 101 -1.24 -12.71 -17.67
N MET A 102 -0.56 -13.53 -16.86
CA MET A 102 0.60 -14.33 -17.29
C MET A 102 0.25 -15.31 -18.42
N GLU A 103 -0.84 -16.07 -18.30
CA GLU A 103 -1.23 -17.05 -19.32
C GLU A 103 -1.66 -16.38 -20.63
N PHE A 104 -2.29 -15.19 -20.55
CA PHE A 104 -2.64 -14.40 -21.72
C PHE A 104 -1.39 -13.81 -22.40
N ALA A 105 -0.43 -13.29 -21.62
CA ALA A 105 0.85 -12.81 -22.13
C ALA A 105 1.63 -13.94 -22.82
N ARG A 106 1.63 -15.15 -22.23
CA ARG A 106 2.22 -16.34 -22.83
C ARG A 106 1.53 -16.73 -24.13
N SER A 107 0.20 -16.74 -24.15
CA SER A 107 -0.59 -17.05 -25.34
C SER A 107 -0.32 -16.05 -26.46
N PHE A 108 -0.26 -14.75 -26.14
CA PHE A 108 0.15 -13.70 -27.08
C PHE A 108 1.54 -13.97 -27.64
N GLY A 109 2.53 -14.24 -26.77
CA GLY A 109 3.89 -14.55 -27.18
C GLY A 109 4.03 -15.79 -28.07
N GLN A 110 3.17 -16.80 -27.88
CA GLN A 110 3.13 -18.00 -28.71
C GLN A 110 2.54 -17.75 -30.11
N ILE A 111 1.55 -16.86 -30.23
CA ILE A 111 0.85 -16.59 -31.49
C ILE A 111 1.58 -15.52 -32.31
N VAL A 112 2.00 -14.43 -31.66
CA VAL A 112 2.57 -13.24 -32.30
C VAL A 112 4.10 -13.26 -32.30
N GLY A 113 4.71 -13.85 -31.27
CA GLY A 113 6.15 -13.83 -31.08
C GLY A 113 6.63 -12.66 -30.22
N ALA A 114 7.92 -12.35 -30.35
CA ALA A 114 8.60 -11.34 -29.54
C ALA A 114 8.33 -9.92 -30.05
N VAL A 115 7.18 -9.34 -29.68
CA VAL A 115 6.78 -7.97 -30.09
C VAL A 115 6.47 -7.10 -28.86
N LYS A 116 6.97 -5.86 -28.83
CA LYS A 116 6.81 -4.93 -27.68
C LYS A 116 6.54 -3.48 -28.12
N PRO A 117 5.62 -2.74 -27.46
CA PRO A 117 4.70 -3.20 -26.41
C PRO A 117 3.45 -3.88 -26.99
N MET A 118 2.82 -4.78 -26.21
CA MET A 118 1.54 -5.40 -26.58
C MET A 118 0.46 -4.36 -26.88
N MET A 119 0.43 -3.27 -26.09
CA MET A 119 -0.52 -2.16 -26.28
C MET A 119 -0.44 -1.54 -27.68
N ALA A 120 0.77 -1.27 -28.18
CA ALA A 120 0.93 -0.68 -29.52
C ALA A 120 0.57 -1.68 -30.62
N TRP A 121 0.90 -2.97 -30.42
CA TRP A 121 0.49 -4.02 -31.34
C TRP A 121 -1.04 -4.16 -31.41
N ALA A 122 -1.71 -4.20 -30.25
CA ALA A 122 -3.16 -4.37 -30.16
C ALA A 122 -3.90 -3.22 -30.85
N LEU A 123 -3.48 -1.98 -30.60
CA LEU A 123 -4.04 -0.80 -31.27
C LEU A 123 -3.89 -0.88 -32.80
N ARG A 124 -2.72 -1.31 -33.30
CA ARG A 124 -2.49 -1.47 -34.74
C ARG A 124 -3.35 -2.58 -35.33
N ALA A 125 -3.46 -3.71 -34.62
CA ALA A 125 -4.31 -4.83 -35.00
C ALA A 125 -5.77 -4.41 -35.15
N GLU A 126 -6.30 -3.62 -34.21
CA GLU A 126 -7.66 -3.05 -34.29
C GLU A 126 -7.83 -2.10 -35.48
N LEU A 127 -6.87 -1.20 -35.70
CA LEU A 127 -6.87 -0.29 -36.86
C LEU A 127 -6.80 -1.02 -38.20
N ASP A 128 -6.11 -2.16 -38.24
CA ASP A 128 -6.03 -3.05 -39.40
C ASP A 128 -7.29 -3.93 -39.58
N GLY A 129 -8.31 -3.75 -38.73
CA GLY A 129 -9.64 -4.37 -38.86
C GLY A 129 -9.80 -5.70 -38.14
N LYS A 130 -8.84 -6.11 -37.28
CA LYS A 130 -9.03 -7.28 -36.41
C LYS A 130 -10.07 -6.99 -35.33
N THR A 131 -10.84 -8.00 -34.98
CA THR A 131 -11.89 -7.92 -33.95
C THR A 131 -11.51 -8.76 -32.73
N HIS A 132 -12.30 -8.67 -31.66
CA HIS A 132 -12.14 -9.46 -30.44
C HIS A 132 -12.21 -10.99 -30.65
N GLU A 133 -12.60 -11.45 -31.84
CA GLU A 133 -12.57 -12.87 -32.22
C GLU A 133 -11.16 -13.36 -32.58
N ASP A 134 -10.21 -12.47 -32.88
CA ASP A 134 -8.80 -12.82 -33.08
C ASP A 134 -8.16 -13.19 -31.73
N PRO A 135 -7.69 -14.43 -31.54
CA PRO A 135 -7.17 -14.87 -30.25
C PRO A 135 -5.93 -14.11 -29.76
N ALA A 136 -5.10 -13.59 -30.67
CA ALA A 136 -3.94 -12.79 -30.30
C ALA A 136 -4.35 -11.39 -29.85
N LEU A 137 -5.33 -10.78 -30.54
CA LEU A 137 -5.89 -9.49 -30.11
C LEU A 137 -6.61 -9.62 -28.77
N GLN A 138 -7.40 -10.67 -28.57
CA GLN A 138 -8.04 -10.95 -27.29
C GLN A 138 -7.01 -11.08 -26.16
N ALA A 139 -5.97 -11.90 -26.35
CA ALA A 139 -4.93 -12.09 -25.35
C ALA A 139 -4.19 -10.77 -25.04
N ALA A 140 -3.80 -10.00 -26.06
CA ALA A 140 -3.15 -8.70 -25.87
C ALA A 140 -4.04 -7.71 -25.12
N ASN A 141 -5.32 -7.58 -25.51
CA ASN A 141 -6.26 -6.66 -24.88
C ASN A 141 -6.52 -7.02 -23.41
N ILE A 142 -6.61 -8.30 -23.06
CA ILE A 142 -6.74 -8.72 -21.66
C ILE A 142 -5.52 -8.28 -20.85
N VAL A 143 -4.30 -8.55 -21.33
CA VAL A 143 -3.06 -8.15 -20.63
C VAL A 143 -2.99 -6.63 -20.45
N VAL A 144 -3.27 -5.88 -21.51
CA VAL A 144 -3.19 -4.41 -21.52
C VAL A 144 -4.25 -3.80 -20.60
N ASN A 145 -5.52 -4.23 -20.70
CA ASN A 145 -6.60 -3.70 -19.88
C ASN A 145 -6.38 -4.02 -18.40
N ASN A 146 -6.04 -5.27 -18.05
CA ASN A 146 -5.72 -5.65 -16.66
C ASN A 146 -4.59 -4.77 -16.08
N THR A 147 -3.54 -4.53 -16.88
CA THR A 147 -2.41 -3.69 -16.49
C THR A 147 -2.86 -2.24 -16.23
N LEU A 148 -3.64 -1.67 -17.14
CA LEU A 148 -4.08 -0.28 -17.07
C LEU A 148 -5.13 -0.06 -15.98
N ASP A 149 -6.15 -0.90 -15.87
CA ASP A 149 -7.24 -0.75 -14.90
C ASP A 149 -6.74 -0.79 -13.46
N ILE A 150 -5.85 -1.72 -13.15
CA ILE A 150 -5.26 -1.78 -11.81
C ILE A 150 -4.31 -0.60 -11.57
N SER A 151 -3.59 -0.12 -12.60
CA SER A 151 -2.79 1.09 -12.50
C SER A 151 -3.66 2.33 -12.23
N TYR A 152 -4.84 2.41 -12.86
CA TYR A 152 -5.82 3.47 -12.60
C TYR A 152 -6.35 3.40 -11.17
N TYR A 153 -6.70 2.21 -10.68
CA TYR A 153 -7.05 2.01 -9.27
C TYR A 153 -5.98 2.55 -8.33
N LYS A 154 -4.71 2.16 -8.52
CA LYS A 154 -3.59 2.64 -7.68
C LYS A 154 -3.52 4.17 -7.66
N GLN A 155 -3.61 4.80 -8.84
CA GLN A 155 -3.54 6.26 -8.96
C GLN A 155 -4.73 6.97 -8.29
N ILE A 156 -5.94 6.44 -8.45
CA ILE A 156 -7.17 7.03 -7.92
C ILE A 156 -7.23 6.86 -6.39
N ALA A 157 -6.97 5.65 -5.88
CA ALA A 157 -6.99 5.36 -4.44
C ALA A 157 -5.94 6.21 -3.70
N SER A 158 -4.74 6.37 -4.27
CA SER A 158 -3.70 7.23 -3.70
C SER A 158 -4.07 8.72 -3.77
N ASN A 159 -4.60 9.19 -4.91
CA ASN A 159 -4.98 10.58 -5.12
C ASN A 159 -6.25 10.71 -5.98
N PRO A 160 -7.43 10.88 -5.35
CA PRO A 160 -8.72 10.93 -6.04
C PRO A 160 -8.83 12.03 -7.11
N ARG A 161 -7.98 13.07 -7.07
CA ARG A 161 -7.99 14.12 -8.09
C ARG A 161 -7.50 13.62 -9.46
N ARG A 162 -6.74 12.52 -9.51
CA ARG A 162 -6.27 11.88 -10.75
C ARG A 162 -7.41 11.39 -11.63
N THR A 163 -8.58 11.08 -11.07
CA THR A 163 -9.76 10.63 -11.85
C THR A 163 -10.10 11.57 -13.00
N LYS A 164 -10.03 12.89 -12.78
CA LYS A 164 -10.34 13.89 -13.81
C LYS A 164 -9.31 13.92 -14.95
N GLU A 165 -8.06 13.63 -14.64
CA GLU A 165 -6.99 13.55 -15.62
C GLU A 165 -7.15 12.28 -16.46
N LEU A 166 -7.31 11.12 -15.80
CA LEU A 166 -7.49 9.83 -16.45
C LEU A 166 -8.69 9.82 -17.40
N ALA A 167 -9.85 10.34 -16.96
CA ALA A 167 -11.05 10.44 -17.78
C ALA A 167 -10.88 11.33 -19.03
N ARG A 168 -9.83 12.16 -19.10
CA ARG A 168 -9.54 13.03 -20.25
C ARG A 168 -8.38 12.55 -21.10
N SER A 169 -7.41 11.87 -20.50
CA SER A 169 -6.11 11.61 -21.12
C SER A 169 -6.02 10.29 -21.85
N THR A 170 -6.95 9.35 -21.61
CA THR A 170 -6.86 8.00 -22.17
C THR A 170 -8.24 7.42 -22.48
N PRO A 171 -8.42 6.78 -23.65
CA PRO A 171 -9.64 6.04 -23.97
C PRO A 171 -9.75 4.71 -23.21
N TYR A 172 -8.65 4.23 -22.60
CA TYR A 172 -8.62 2.97 -21.85
C TYR A 172 -9.23 3.08 -20.45
N PHE A 173 -9.46 4.29 -19.93
CA PHE A 173 -10.10 4.45 -18.63
C PHE A 173 -11.62 4.30 -18.78
N GLU A 174 -12.16 3.17 -18.32
CA GLU A 174 -13.60 2.92 -18.35
C GLU A 174 -14.31 3.74 -17.26
N SER A 175 -14.10 3.43 -15.99
CA SER A 175 -14.70 4.18 -14.88
C SER A 175 -13.99 3.88 -13.57
N VAL A 176 -14.26 4.68 -12.53
CA VAL A 176 -13.72 4.44 -11.18
C VAL A 176 -14.15 3.07 -10.67
N GLY A 177 -15.44 2.74 -10.76
CA GLY A 177 -15.99 1.47 -10.32
C GLY A 177 -15.37 0.27 -11.03
N HIS A 178 -15.11 0.39 -12.34
CA HIS A 178 -14.43 -0.66 -13.10
C HIS A 178 -13.01 -0.91 -12.57
N SER A 179 -12.21 0.14 -12.41
CA SER A 179 -10.84 0.01 -11.90
C SER A 179 -10.79 -0.62 -10.50
N TYR A 180 -11.73 -0.24 -9.61
CA TYR A 180 -11.80 -0.81 -8.26
C TYR A 180 -12.23 -2.28 -8.27
N LEU A 181 -13.30 -2.64 -9.00
CA LEU A 181 -13.76 -4.03 -9.09
C LEU A 181 -12.68 -4.93 -9.68
N LYS A 182 -11.97 -4.42 -10.70
CA LYS A 182 -10.87 -5.13 -11.33
C LYS A 182 -9.70 -5.37 -10.38
N ALA A 183 -9.25 -4.32 -9.68
CA ALA A 183 -8.16 -4.44 -8.73
C ALA A 183 -8.49 -5.37 -7.57
N TYR A 184 -9.68 -5.23 -6.96
CA TYR A 184 -10.10 -6.14 -5.89
C TYR A 184 -10.24 -7.58 -6.37
N GLY A 185 -10.85 -7.78 -7.55
CA GLY A 185 -11.09 -9.12 -8.08
C GLY A 185 -9.79 -9.87 -8.42
N ASP A 186 -8.86 -9.20 -9.11
CA ASP A 186 -7.57 -9.81 -9.47
C ASP A 186 -6.71 -10.05 -8.22
N VAL A 187 -6.74 -9.16 -7.23
CA VAL A 187 -6.02 -9.37 -5.96
C VAL A 187 -6.60 -10.54 -5.18
N LEU A 188 -7.93 -10.63 -5.04
CA LEU A 188 -8.58 -11.78 -4.39
C LEU A 188 -8.27 -13.09 -5.12
N GLY A 189 -8.33 -13.09 -6.45
CA GLY A 189 -7.93 -14.23 -7.26
C GLY A 189 -6.47 -14.65 -7.01
N ALA A 190 -5.56 -13.67 -6.90
CA ALA A 190 -4.16 -13.92 -6.57
C ALA A 190 -3.98 -14.47 -5.14
N ILE A 191 -4.71 -13.95 -4.15
CA ILE A 191 -4.69 -14.43 -2.76
C ILE A 191 -5.16 -15.89 -2.71
N THR A 192 -6.37 -16.16 -3.21
CA THR A 192 -6.98 -17.50 -3.18
C THR A 192 -6.12 -18.51 -3.94
N GLY A 193 -5.64 -18.16 -5.13
CA GLY A 193 -4.82 -19.03 -5.95
C GLY A 193 -3.38 -19.26 -5.43
N SER A 194 -2.89 -18.42 -4.52
CA SER A 194 -1.50 -18.51 -4.02
C SER A 194 -1.40 -19.06 -2.60
N CYS A 195 -2.44 -18.94 -1.79
CA CYS A 195 -2.44 -19.27 -0.38
C CYS A 195 -3.26 -20.52 -0.03
N ASP A 196 -3.76 -21.23 -1.04
CA ASP A 196 -4.48 -22.51 -0.89
C ASP A 196 -5.70 -22.42 0.03
N PHE A 197 -6.37 -21.26 0.07
CA PHE A 197 -7.60 -21.06 0.83
C PHE A 197 -8.70 -22.01 0.33
N PRO A 198 -9.46 -22.66 1.22
CA PRO A 198 -10.71 -23.30 0.84
C PRO A 198 -11.65 -22.33 0.12
N ASN A 199 -12.49 -22.88 -0.75
CA ASN A 199 -13.55 -22.11 -1.40
C ASN A 199 -14.43 -21.45 -0.31
N ASP A 200 -14.89 -20.23 -0.57
CA ASP A 200 -15.82 -19.45 0.27
C ASP A 200 -15.24 -18.78 1.52
N GLU A 201 -13.92 -18.83 1.78
CA GLU A 201 -13.29 -18.11 2.91
C GLU A 201 -13.17 -16.59 2.68
N PHE A 202 -13.14 -16.17 1.42
CA PHE A 202 -13.14 -14.77 1.00
C PHE A 202 -14.20 -14.54 -0.08
N PRO A 203 -14.58 -13.27 -0.33
CA PRO A 203 -15.51 -12.93 -1.40
C PRO A 203 -15.07 -13.52 -2.73
N ASP A 204 -16.03 -14.06 -3.49
CA ASP A 204 -15.79 -14.67 -4.80
C ASP A 204 -15.96 -13.63 -5.92
N PRO A 205 -14.87 -13.16 -6.56
CA PRO A 205 -14.94 -12.15 -7.60
C PRO A 205 -15.65 -12.61 -8.86
N THR A 206 -15.79 -13.92 -9.09
CA THR A 206 -16.49 -14.44 -10.28
C THR A 206 -17.98 -14.07 -10.28
N ARG A 207 -18.52 -13.74 -9.10
CA ARG A 207 -19.91 -13.31 -8.92
C ARG A 207 -20.12 -11.81 -9.14
N TRP A 208 -19.04 -11.03 -9.32
CA TRP A 208 -19.11 -9.57 -9.44
C TRP A 208 -19.37 -9.10 -10.87
N GLU A 209 -19.03 -9.91 -11.88
CA GLU A 209 -19.21 -9.54 -13.28
C GLU A 209 -20.69 -9.30 -13.66
N PRO A 210 -21.67 -10.14 -13.27
CA PRO A 210 -23.09 -9.86 -13.50
C PRO A 210 -23.55 -8.53 -12.87
N GLU A 211 -23.09 -8.23 -11.65
CA GLU A 211 -23.42 -6.98 -10.96
C GLU A 211 -22.81 -5.78 -11.66
N TRP A 212 -21.58 -5.89 -12.16
CA TRP A 212 -20.96 -4.87 -12.99
C TRP A 212 -21.78 -4.55 -14.24
N TYR A 213 -22.25 -5.58 -14.97
CA TYR A 213 -23.12 -5.35 -16.13
C TYR A 213 -24.41 -4.63 -15.73
N ARG A 214 -25.05 -5.03 -14.62
CA ARG A 214 -26.25 -4.38 -14.10
C ARG A 214 -26.02 -2.89 -13.80
N LEU A 215 -24.95 -2.55 -13.08
CA LEU A 215 -24.62 -1.15 -12.74
C LEU A 215 -24.41 -0.28 -13.98
N ARG A 216 -23.84 -0.84 -15.05
CA ARG A 216 -23.70 -0.13 -16.33
C ARG A 216 -25.04 0.09 -17.03
N GLU A 217 -25.89 -0.93 -17.08
CA GLU A 217 -27.22 -0.85 -17.70
C GLU A 217 -28.11 0.16 -16.96
N GLU A 218 -28.06 0.16 -15.63
CA GLU A 218 -28.78 1.11 -14.77
C GLU A 218 -28.13 2.51 -14.75
N ARG A 219 -26.95 2.65 -15.33
CA ARG A 219 -26.15 3.87 -15.40
C ARG A 219 -25.79 4.45 -14.03
N CYS A 220 -25.45 3.60 -13.08
CA CYS A 220 -25.01 4.00 -11.74
C CYS A 220 -23.77 4.91 -11.81
N ASP A 221 -23.77 5.98 -11.02
CA ASP A 221 -22.67 6.96 -11.03
C ASP A 221 -21.35 6.31 -10.59
N GLY A 222 -20.27 6.60 -11.30
CA GLY A 222 -18.96 5.98 -11.12
C GLY A 222 -18.78 4.60 -11.78
N PHE A 223 -19.82 4.00 -12.37
CA PHE A 223 -19.76 2.70 -13.05
C PHE A 223 -19.98 2.78 -14.57
N VAL A 224 -20.08 3.98 -15.13
CA VAL A 224 -20.28 4.18 -16.57
C VAL A 224 -19.10 4.93 -17.16
N HIS A 225 -18.79 4.63 -18.43
CA HIS A 225 -17.78 5.38 -19.18
C HIS A 225 -17.99 6.90 -19.10
N GLY A 226 -16.94 7.61 -18.70
CA GLY A 226 -16.96 9.07 -18.54
C GLY A 226 -17.70 9.60 -17.31
N SER A 227 -18.29 8.74 -16.48
CA SER A 227 -18.84 9.15 -15.18
C SER A 227 -17.71 9.53 -14.22
N ILE A 228 -17.93 10.58 -13.43
CA ILE A 228 -16.98 11.03 -12.41
C ILE A 228 -17.77 11.17 -11.11
N PRO A 229 -17.67 10.16 -10.22
CA PRO A 229 -18.41 10.21 -8.95
C PRO A 229 -17.86 11.34 -8.07
N PRO A 230 -18.58 11.71 -6.99
CA PRO A 230 -18.06 12.66 -6.00
C PRO A 230 -16.66 12.27 -5.53
N LEU A 231 -15.69 13.15 -5.75
CA LEU A 231 -14.29 12.89 -5.43
C LEU A 231 -13.94 13.41 -4.05
N ALA A 232 -13.34 12.57 -3.22
CA ALA A 232 -12.76 12.99 -1.95
C ALA A 232 -11.60 13.99 -2.18
N LYS A 233 -11.39 14.88 -1.21
CA LYS A 233 -10.31 15.88 -1.30
C LYS A 233 -8.93 15.28 -1.02
N VAL A 234 -8.89 14.23 -0.20
CA VAL A 234 -7.72 13.47 0.22
C VAL A 234 -7.89 12.00 -0.14
N GLY A 235 -6.78 11.32 -0.44
CA GLY A 235 -6.73 9.89 -0.74
C GLY A 235 -5.84 9.14 0.23
N LEU A 236 -5.59 7.88 -0.08
CA LEU A 236 -4.81 6.96 0.75
C LEU A 236 -3.42 7.52 1.11
N PHE A 237 -2.76 8.23 0.17
CA PHE A 237 -1.46 8.83 0.41
C PHE A 237 -1.49 9.85 1.57
N ALA A 238 -2.38 10.84 1.50
CA ALA A 238 -2.50 11.85 2.56
C ALA A 238 -2.98 11.25 3.90
N ILE A 239 -3.83 10.21 3.86
CA ILE A 239 -4.31 9.51 5.06
C ILE A 239 -3.16 8.75 5.73
N PHE A 240 -2.35 8.03 4.95
CA PHE A 240 -1.17 7.31 5.45
C PHE A 240 -0.15 8.26 6.08
N GLU A 241 0.19 9.33 5.37
CA GLU A 241 1.12 10.36 5.83
C GLU A 241 0.63 11.04 7.12
N GLY A 242 -0.65 11.44 7.15
CA GLY A 242 -1.26 12.04 8.34
C GLY A 242 -1.22 11.10 9.55
N GLN A 243 -1.58 9.83 9.38
CA GLN A 243 -1.57 8.85 10.47
C GLN A 243 -0.14 8.58 11.00
N ALA A 244 0.83 8.40 10.10
CA ALA A 244 2.22 8.15 10.47
C ALA A 244 2.85 9.39 11.15
N ARG A 245 2.61 10.59 10.60
CA ARG A 245 3.12 11.85 11.14
C ARG A 245 2.57 12.17 12.52
N PHE A 246 1.27 12.06 12.74
CA PHE A 246 0.70 12.33 14.06
C PHE A 246 1.15 11.30 15.09
N SER A 247 1.32 10.03 14.71
CA SER A 247 1.90 9.01 15.59
C SER A 247 3.36 9.32 15.94
N GLN A 248 4.16 9.78 14.98
CA GLN A 248 5.53 10.23 15.22
C GLN A 248 5.58 11.41 16.21
N ILE A 249 4.71 12.41 16.03
CA ILE A 249 4.62 13.56 16.93
C ILE A 249 4.20 13.14 18.35
N GLN A 250 3.21 12.24 18.46
CA GLN A 250 2.81 11.69 19.75
C GLN A 250 3.98 10.98 20.45
N PHE A 251 4.79 10.22 19.70
CA PHE A 251 5.99 9.57 20.22
C PHE A 251 7.05 10.58 20.69
N LEU A 252 7.37 11.56 19.85
CA LEU A 252 8.36 12.61 20.16
C LEU A 252 7.99 13.37 21.43
N ALA A 253 6.76 13.89 21.47
CA ALA A 253 6.27 14.66 22.59
C ALA A 253 6.21 13.83 23.89
N SER A 254 5.75 12.58 23.81
CA SER A 254 5.72 11.66 24.96
C SER A 254 7.12 11.24 25.43
N SER A 255 8.14 11.38 24.59
CA SER A 255 9.53 11.02 24.88
C SER A 255 10.41 12.20 25.31
N GLY A 256 9.79 13.37 25.58
CA GLY A 256 10.48 14.56 26.09
C GLY A 256 10.54 15.75 25.14
N GLY A 257 10.02 15.61 23.91
CA GLY A 257 9.94 16.69 22.93
C GLY A 257 8.82 17.71 23.19
N PRO A 258 8.59 18.67 22.28
CA PRO A 258 7.57 19.70 22.42
C PRO A 258 6.17 19.12 22.65
N ALA A 259 5.42 19.70 23.58
CA ALA A 259 4.05 19.26 23.87
C ALA A 259 2.97 19.96 23.02
N LEU A 260 3.31 21.09 22.41
CA LEU A 260 2.39 21.91 21.63
C LEU A 260 2.49 21.55 20.14
N LEU A 261 1.35 21.32 19.49
CA LEU A 261 1.30 21.05 18.06
C LEU A 261 1.77 22.26 17.23
N GLN A 262 1.64 23.47 17.79
CA GLN A 262 2.10 24.69 17.12
C GLN A 262 3.62 24.69 16.89
N THR A 263 4.41 24.14 17.81
CA THR A 263 5.87 24.03 17.64
C THR A 263 6.22 23.16 16.43
N TYR A 264 5.64 21.95 16.34
CA TYR A 264 5.85 21.07 15.18
C TYR A 264 5.37 21.71 13.87
N ARG A 265 4.33 22.54 13.91
CA ARG A 265 3.86 23.29 12.74
C ARG A 265 4.89 24.31 12.27
N GLU A 266 5.47 25.07 13.19
CA GLU A 266 6.52 26.04 12.90
C GLU A 266 7.78 25.35 12.35
N ASP A 267 8.05 24.12 12.80
CA ASP A 267 9.13 23.25 12.31
C ASP A 267 8.81 22.52 11.00
N GLY A 268 7.63 22.73 10.41
CA GLY A 268 7.26 22.18 9.10
C GLY A 268 6.73 20.73 9.09
N TYR A 269 6.45 20.11 10.24
CA TYR A 269 5.94 18.73 10.31
C TYR A 269 4.59 18.50 9.61
N PHE A 270 3.81 19.56 9.41
CA PHE A 270 2.50 19.51 8.74
C PHE A 270 2.52 20.07 7.31
N ALA A 271 3.70 20.27 6.72
CA ALA A 271 3.79 20.59 5.30
C ALA A 271 3.10 19.50 4.46
N SER A 272 2.46 19.88 3.35
CA SER A 272 1.84 18.89 2.46
C SER A 272 2.90 17.87 2.00
N PRO A 273 2.58 16.56 2.03
CA PRO A 273 1.25 15.95 2.27
C PRO A 273 0.89 15.66 3.74
N TYR A 274 1.83 15.84 4.68
CA TYR A 274 1.73 15.35 6.06
C TYR A 274 0.60 15.98 6.91
N GLY A 275 0.16 17.20 6.57
CA GLY A 275 -0.96 17.89 7.22
C GLY A 275 -2.31 17.73 6.53
N ASP A 276 -2.34 17.31 5.26
CA ASP A 276 -3.50 17.48 4.37
C ASP A 276 -4.75 16.75 4.87
N ALA A 277 -4.61 15.52 5.35
CA ALA A 277 -5.72 14.75 5.90
C ALA A 277 -6.25 15.35 7.21
N PHE A 278 -5.37 15.84 8.09
CA PHE A 278 -5.80 16.43 9.36
C PHE A 278 -6.52 17.77 9.17
N GLU A 279 -6.03 18.61 8.26
CA GLU A 279 -6.72 19.85 7.89
C GLU A 279 -8.11 19.57 7.30
N GLU A 280 -8.23 18.53 6.47
CA GLU A 280 -9.52 18.13 5.93
C GLU A 280 -10.46 17.57 7.00
N PHE A 281 -9.94 16.78 7.95
CA PHE A 281 -10.70 16.31 9.11
C PHE A 281 -11.24 17.49 9.94
N LEU A 282 -10.42 18.48 10.27
CA LEU A 282 -10.85 19.65 11.03
C LEU A 282 -11.93 20.44 10.27
N ARG A 283 -11.75 20.61 8.95
CA ARG A 283 -12.73 21.28 8.08
C ARG A 283 -14.07 20.55 8.05
N LEU A 284 -14.07 19.23 7.88
CA LEU A 284 -15.29 18.41 7.79
C LEU A 284 -16.01 18.29 9.14
N THR A 285 -15.26 18.24 10.24
CA THR A 285 -15.82 18.15 11.61
C THR A 285 -16.17 19.51 12.22
N GLY A 286 -15.81 20.61 11.56
CA GLY A 286 -16.02 21.97 12.06
C GLY A 286 -15.24 22.25 13.34
N ARG A 287 -14.04 21.67 13.48
CA ARG A 287 -13.21 21.79 14.69
C ARG A 287 -12.00 22.67 14.47
N GLU A 288 -11.55 23.28 15.55
CA GLU A 288 -10.34 24.09 15.57
C GLU A 288 -9.10 23.21 15.78
N TRP A 289 -7.95 23.77 15.41
CA TRP A 289 -6.68 23.11 15.62
C TRP A 289 -6.43 22.87 17.12
N PRO A 290 -6.18 21.62 17.55
CA PRO A 290 -5.93 21.35 18.96
C PRO A 290 -4.56 21.88 19.39
N GLU A 291 -4.47 22.30 20.65
CA GLU A 291 -3.22 22.86 21.20
C GLU A 291 -2.13 21.78 21.38
N ARG A 292 -2.53 20.58 21.83
CA ARG A 292 -1.60 19.54 22.31
C ARG A 292 -1.70 18.23 21.51
N PHE A 293 -0.58 17.49 21.46
CA PHE A 293 -0.46 16.20 20.78
C PHE A 293 -1.35 15.09 21.36
N ASP A 294 -1.67 15.17 22.65
CA ASP A 294 -2.48 14.22 23.41
C ASP A 294 -3.96 14.61 23.46
N SER A 295 -4.38 15.58 22.64
CA SER A 295 -5.78 15.98 22.53
C SER A 295 -6.66 14.79 22.08
N PRO A 296 -7.86 14.61 22.67
CA PRO A 296 -8.84 13.64 22.20
C PRO A 296 -9.19 13.80 20.72
N LEU A 297 -9.07 15.03 20.18
CA LEU A 297 -9.32 15.33 18.78
C LEU A 297 -8.26 14.70 17.85
N VAL A 298 -7.00 14.64 18.28
CA VAL A 298 -5.93 13.91 17.59
C VAL A 298 -6.21 12.40 17.65
N GLY A 299 -6.64 11.90 18.81
CA GLY A 299 -7.06 10.51 18.97
C GLY A 299 -8.18 10.11 17.99
N LEU A 300 -9.20 10.97 17.86
CA LEU A 300 -10.32 10.76 16.94
C LEU A 300 -9.87 10.78 15.48
N PHE A 301 -9.00 11.71 15.10
CA PHE A 301 -8.43 11.75 13.75
C PHE A 301 -7.70 10.45 13.41
N LEU A 302 -6.78 9.98 14.28
CA LEU A 302 -6.02 8.76 14.06
C LEU A 302 -6.93 7.52 13.94
N LEU A 303 -7.99 7.47 14.75
CA LEU A 303 -9.00 6.40 14.66
C LEU A 303 -9.77 6.47 13.34
N ILE A 304 -10.17 7.65 12.88
CA ILE A 304 -10.84 7.80 11.58
C ILE A 304 -9.91 7.37 10.44
N CYS A 305 -8.62 7.74 10.48
CA CYS A 305 -7.63 7.25 9.52
C CYS A 305 -7.59 5.72 9.52
N ASP A 306 -7.50 5.09 10.70
CA ASP A 306 -7.48 3.63 10.82
C ASP A 306 -8.75 2.98 10.23
N LEU A 307 -9.95 3.49 10.52
CA LEU A 307 -11.19 2.95 9.96
C LEU A 307 -11.35 3.19 8.46
N ALA A 308 -10.82 4.30 7.95
CA ALA A 308 -10.88 4.64 6.54
C ALA A 308 -10.03 3.67 5.69
N ILE A 309 -8.85 3.29 6.18
CA ILE A 309 -7.93 2.39 5.46
C ILE A 309 -8.26 0.90 5.67
N ASN A 310 -9.20 0.59 6.56
CA ASN A 310 -9.70 -0.76 6.81
C ASN A 310 -11.18 -0.90 6.35
N PRO A 311 -11.46 -0.82 5.04
CA PRO A 311 -12.75 -1.25 4.52
C PRO A 311 -13.00 -2.72 4.86
N THR A 312 -14.26 -3.05 5.13
CA THR A 312 -14.68 -4.42 5.47
C THR A 312 -15.26 -5.15 4.27
N ARG A 313 -15.98 -4.43 3.40
CA ARG A 313 -16.65 -4.94 2.20
C ARG A 313 -15.69 -5.06 1.03
N GLY A 314 -15.93 -6.02 0.15
CA GLY A 314 -15.03 -6.39 -0.94
C GLY A 314 -13.81 -7.20 -0.47
N PHE A 315 -13.29 -6.92 0.72
CA PHE A 315 -12.33 -7.76 1.44
C PHE A 315 -12.22 -7.31 2.91
N PRO A 316 -12.29 -8.20 3.91
CA PRO A 316 -12.47 -9.65 3.80
C PRO A 316 -13.95 -10.09 3.76
N LEU A 317 -14.91 -9.17 3.87
CA LEU A 317 -16.35 -9.48 3.83
C LEU A 317 -16.92 -9.21 2.43
N ASP A 318 -18.06 -9.82 2.13
CA ASP A 318 -18.77 -9.62 0.87
C ASP A 318 -19.23 -8.18 0.65
N ILE A 319 -19.45 -7.84 -0.62
CA ILE A 319 -20.08 -6.58 -1.02
C ILE A 319 -21.58 -6.71 -0.76
N GLU A 320 -22.13 -5.83 0.08
CA GLU A 320 -23.57 -5.85 0.41
C GLU A 320 -24.40 -5.19 -0.71
N TYR A 321 -23.99 -3.99 -1.16
CA TYR A 321 -24.63 -3.24 -2.25
C TYR A 321 -23.56 -2.75 -3.22
N PHE A 322 -23.64 -3.20 -4.47
CA PHE A 322 -22.63 -2.90 -5.48
C PHE A 322 -22.61 -1.43 -5.92
N GLU A 323 -23.74 -0.75 -5.87
CA GLU A 323 -23.88 0.68 -6.16
C GLU A 323 -23.06 1.53 -5.18
N ASP A 324 -22.94 1.06 -3.94
CA ASP A 324 -22.20 1.73 -2.87
C ASP A 324 -20.72 1.30 -2.83
N PHE A 325 -20.29 0.34 -3.67
CA PHE A 325 -18.96 -0.28 -3.57
C PHE A 325 -17.83 0.75 -3.53
N ILE A 326 -17.81 1.73 -4.45
CA ILE A 326 -16.78 2.78 -4.47
C ILE A 326 -16.74 3.51 -3.12
N ARG A 327 -17.90 3.86 -2.57
CA ARG A 327 -18.02 4.57 -1.29
C ARG A 327 -17.58 3.71 -0.10
N ASP A 328 -17.80 2.41 -0.21
CA ASP A 328 -17.53 1.43 0.85
C ASP A 328 -16.06 1.03 0.91
N VAL A 329 -15.33 1.08 -0.21
CA VAL A 329 -13.93 0.64 -0.28
C VAL A 329 -12.91 1.74 -0.54
N ASP A 330 -13.30 2.87 -1.14
CA ASP A 330 -12.38 3.99 -1.36
C ASP A 330 -11.98 4.66 -0.03
N PRO A 331 -10.68 4.67 0.34
CA PRO A 331 -10.25 5.24 1.62
C PRO A 331 -10.56 6.74 1.75
N GLY A 332 -10.53 7.50 0.65
CA GLY A 332 -10.86 8.93 0.66
C GLY A 332 -12.34 9.18 0.92
N ALA A 333 -13.22 8.42 0.26
CA ALA A 333 -14.66 8.45 0.47
C ALA A 333 -15.02 8.04 1.91
N ARG A 334 -14.47 6.93 2.39
CA ARG A 334 -14.65 6.45 3.77
C ARG A 334 -14.18 7.50 4.78
N PHE A 335 -13.00 8.05 4.61
CA PHE A 335 -12.48 9.11 5.47
C PHE A 335 -13.43 10.30 5.54
N THR A 336 -13.94 10.75 4.39
CA THR A 336 -14.88 11.87 4.30
C THR A 336 -16.17 11.56 5.06
N ILE A 337 -16.74 10.36 4.87
CA ILE A 337 -17.99 9.93 5.50
C ILE A 337 -17.82 9.78 7.01
N LEU A 338 -16.73 9.18 7.47
CA LEU A 338 -16.40 9.04 8.88
C LEU A 338 -16.21 10.41 9.57
N CYS A 339 -15.58 11.38 8.89
CA CYS A 339 -15.46 12.74 9.39
C CYS A 339 -16.84 13.40 9.55
N LEU A 340 -17.73 13.25 8.57
CA LEU A 340 -19.10 13.78 8.65
C LEU A 340 -19.91 13.09 9.75
N ALA A 341 -19.75 11.78 9.93
CA ALA A 341 -20.36 11.03 11.03
C ALA A 341 -19.86 11.48 12.41
N ALA A 342 -18.60 11.90 12.51
CA ALA A 342 -18.05 12.51 13.72
C ALA A 342 -18.56 13.95 13.94
N ALA A 343 -18.80 14.72 12.86
CA ALA A 343 -19.41 16.04 12.94
C ALA A 343 -20.85 15.97 13.52
N ASP A 344 -21.61 14.96 13.11
CA ASP A 344 -22.97 14.68 13.58
C ASP A 344 -23.04 14.19 15.04
N GLN A 345 -21.92 13.72 15.60
CA GLN A 345 -21.82 13.18 16.96
C GLN A 345 -20.75 13.95 17.75
N PRO A 346 -21.02 15.21 18.11
CA PRO A 346 -20.00 16.13 18.60
C PRO A 346 -19.33 15.69 19.91
N GLU A 347 -19.98 14.83 20.69
CA GLU A 347 -19.43 14.21 21.89
C GLU A 347 -18.17 13.36 21.62
N LEU A 348 -18.05 12.77 20.42
CA LEU A 348 -16.93 11.91 20.04
C LEU A 348 -15.59 12.67 20.03
N ALA A 349 -15.62 13.98 19.80
CA ALA A 349 -14.43 14.84 19.83
C ALA A 349 -13.74 14.88 21.21
N SER A 350 -14.39 14.37 22.26
CA SER A 350 -13.88 14.32 23.64
C SER A 350 -13.79 12.90 24.21
N ALA A 351 -14.08 11.88 23.40
CA ALA A 351 -14.27 10.50 23.87
C ALA A 351 -12.97 9.72 24.10
N ILE A 352 -11.87 10.08 23.42
CA ILE A 352 -10.59 9.37 23.50
C ILE A 352 -9.67 10.13 24.46
N GLN A 353 -9.65 9.76 25.74
CA GLN A 353 -8.87 10.47 26.76
C GLN A 353 -7.64 9.68 27.20
N LYS A 354 -7.76 8.35 27.23
CA LYS A 354 -6.73 7.45 27.76
C LYS A 354 -5.98 6.70 26.66
N PHE A 355 -6.51 6.71 25.43
CA PHE A 355 -6.01 6.00 24.26
C PHE A 355 -6.00 4.48 24.50
N ASN A 356 -7.10 3.93 25.02
CA ASN A 356 -7.22 2.50 25.35
C ASN A 356 -8.19 1.74 24.45
N ALA A 357 -8.19 0.40 24.55
CA ALA A 357 -9.02 -0.47 23.74
C ALA A 357 -10.53 -0.19 23.87
N ILE A 358 -11.01 0.14 25.08
CA ILE A 358 -12.43 0.42 25.34
C ILE A 358 -12.86 1.69 24.59
N GLU A 359 -12.05 2.74 24.63
CA GLU A 359 -12.31 3.99 23.90
C GLU A 359 -12.26 3.76 22.39
N TYR A 360 -11.29 2.97 21.91
CA TYR A 360 -11.21 2.58 20.50
C TYR A 360 -12.51 1.88 20.05
N GLU A 361 -12.91 0.83 20.76
CA GLU A 361 -14.09 0.04 20.40
C GLU A 361 -15.36 0.86 20.47
N PHE A 362 -15.51 1.68 21.51
CA PHE A 362 -16.67 2.55 21.67
C PHE A 362 -16.81 3.54 20.50
N VAL A 363 -15.75 4.30 20.19
CA VAL A 363 -15.81 5.31 19.13
C VAL A 363 -15.92 4.65 17.75
N ALA A 364 -15.19 3.58 17.50
CA ALA A 364 -15.22 2.87 16.22
C ALA A 364 -16.61 2.30 15.90
N MET A 365 -17.26 1.68 16.89
CA MET A 365 -18.63 1.17 16.75
C MET A 365 -19.61 2.31 16.45
N ARG A 366 -19.56 3.42 17.19
CA ARG A 366 -20.45 4.58 16.98
C ARG A 366 -20.30 5.22 15.61
N LEU A 367 -19.06 5.31 15.11
CA LEU A 367 -18.81 5.81 13.76
C LEU A 367 -19.30 4.83 12.69
N ALA A 368 -19.00 3.53 12.82
CA ALA A 368 -19.43 2.51 11.87
C ALA A 368 -20.96 2.43 11.77
N GLU A 369 -21.66 2.38 12.90
CA GLU A 369 -23.14 2.41 12.97
C GLU A 369 -23.71 3.64 12.25
N ARG A 370 -23.15 4.82 12.51
CA ARG A 370 -23.62 6.08 11.89
C ARG A 370 -23.44 6.09 10.38
N CYS A 371 -22.39 5.45 9.88
CA CYS A 371 -22.06 5.36 8.46
C CYS A 371 -22.78 4.21 7.73
N GLY A 372 -23.41 3.28 8.46
CA GLY A 372 -23.94 2.05 7.88
C GLY A 372 -22.85 1.07 7.44
N TYR A 373 -21.66 1.15 8.05
CA TYR A 373 -20.57 0.19 7.85
C TYR A 373 -20.68 -0.97 8.84
N ASP A 374 -20.06 -2.10 8.49
CA ASP A 374 -19.87 -3.19 9.44
C ASP A 374 -19.06 -2.73 10.65
N ASP A 375 -19.31 -3.40 11.78
CA ASP A 375 -18.41 -3.33 12.92
C ASP A 375 -17.00 -3.77 12.47
N PRO A 376 -15.95 -2.93 12.65
CA PRO A 376 -14.59 -3.24 12.23
C PRO A 376 -14.05 -4.56 12.79
N ARG A 377 -14.56 -5.01 13.95
CA ARG A 377 -14.19 -6.28 14.56
C ARG A 377 -14.64 -7.47 13.72
N LYS A 378 -15.74 -7.38 12.97
CA LYS A 378 -16.20 -8.49 12.11
C LYS A 378 -15.18 -8.85 11.04
N ALA A 379 -14.55 -7.87 10.41
CA ALA A 379 -13.52 -8.12 9.40
C ALA A 379 -12.27 -8.75 10.03
N LEU A 380 -11.84 -8.27 11.20
CA LEU A 380 -10.74 -8.89 11.94
C LEU A 380 -11.09 -10.33 12.37
N ASP A 381 -12.30 -10.56 12.85
CA ASP A 381 -12.78 -11.87 13.27
C ASP A 381 -12.84 -12.85 12.10
N ALA A 382 -13.27 -12.40 10.91
CA ALA A 382 -13.26 -13.22 9.69
C ALA A 382 -11.84 -13.69 9.33
N VAL A 383 -10.85 -12.80 9.40
CA VAL A 383 -9.44 -13.17 9.14
C VAL A 383 -8.87 -14.05 10.25
N VAL A 384 -9.19 -13.76 11.51
CA VAL A 384 -8.69 -14.55 12.65
C VAL A 384 -9.31 -15.94 12.70
N ALA A 385 -10.53 -16.12 12.19
CA ALA A 385 -11.18 -17.42 12.08
C ALA A 385 -10.45 -18.40 11.16
N LEU A 386 -9.59 -17.89 10.26
CA LEU A 386 -8.71 -18.72 9.42
C LEU A 386 -7.66 -19.48 10.26
N LEU A 387 -7.36 -19.01 11.47
CA LEU A 387 -6.36 -19.60 12.36
C LEU A 387 -6.98 -20.71 13.23
N GLY A 388 -6.27 -21.82 13.43
CA GLY A 388 -6.67 -22.89 14.35
C GLY A 388 -5.91 -24.18 14.09
N ASP A 389 -6.06 -25.20 14.94
CA ASP A 389 -5.41 -26.50 14.68
C ASP A 389 -6.00 -27.15 13.42
N LYS A 390 -5.19 -27.29 12.37
CA LYS A 390 -5.59 -27.68 11.01
C LYS A 390 -6.45 -26.62 10.32
N GLY A 391 -6.21 -25.35 10.64
CA GLY A 391 -6.85 -24.22 9.98
C GLY A 391 -6.46 -24.12 8.51
N PRO A 392 -7.28 -23.43 7.69
CA PRO A 392 -7.06 -23.27 6.24
C PRO A 392 -5.70 -22.65 5.89
N VAL A 393 -5.06 -21.92 6.81
CA VAL A 393 -3.78 -21.22 6.57
C VAL A 393 -2.60 -21.77 7.36
N ASP A 394 -2.70 -22.92 8.00
CA ASP A 394 -1.63 -23.41 8.89
C ASP A 394 -0.29 -23.57 8.19
N ALA A 395 -0.28 -24.07 6.96
CA ALA A 395 0.93 -24.18 6.16
C ALA A 395 1.55 -22.79 5.88
N LEU A 396 0.70 -21.81 5.52
CA LEU A 396 1.13 -20.44 5.29
C LEU A 396 1.66 -19.78 6.58
N MET A 397 1.01 -20.03 7.72
CA MET A 397 1.44 -19.49 9.00
C MET A 397 2.72 -20.17 9.53
N GLU A 398 2.99 -21.41 9.14
CA GLU A 398 4.27 -22.08 9.40
C GLU A 398 5.40 -21.50 8.52
N GLU A 399 5.10 -21.16 7.26
CA GLU A 399 6.03 -20.39 6.42
C GLU A 399 6.32 -19.03 7.04
N TYR A 400 5.31 -18.32 7.54
CA TYR A 400 5.49 -17.08 8.30
C TYR A 400 6.32 -17.29 9.57
N ARG A 401 6.09 -18.37 10.33
CA ARG A 401 6.83 -18.65 11.55
C ARG A 401 8.30 -18.97 11.30
N THR A 402 8.64 -19.58 10.17
CA THR A 402 10.01 -20.03 9.86
C THR A 402 10.74 -19.15 8.84
N PHE A 403 10.01 -18.34 8.09
CA PHE A 403 10.43 -17.67 6.84
C PHE A 403 10.89 -18.66 5.74
N ALA A 404 10.45 -19.91 5.81
CA ALA A 404 10.73 -20.93 4.81
C ALA A 404 9.63 -21.00 3.76
N TYR A 405 9.32 -19.89 3.09
CA TYR A 405 8.29 -19.83 2.05
C TYR A 405 8.66 -20.67 0.83
N GLY A 406 7.66 -21.31 0.22
CA GLY A 406 7.74 -21.84 -1.14
C GLY A 406 8.04 -20.74 -2.17
N LEU A 407 8.62 -21.13 -3.31
CA LEU A 407 8.98 -20.20 -4.39
C LEU A 407 7.76 -19.72 -5.19
N THR A 408 6.73 -20.57 -5.32
CA THR A 408 5.52 -20.25 -6.09
C THR A 408 4.74 -19.13 -5.42
N ASN A 409 4.51 -18.04 -6.16
CA ASN A 409 3.77 -16.85 -5.72
C ASN A 409 4.21 -16.31 -4.35
N MET A 410 5.52 -16.43 -4.05
CA MET A 410 6.11 -16.05 -2.76
C MET A 410 5.70 -14.64 -2.29
N PRO A 411 5.70 -13.58 -3.14
CA PRO A 411 5.29 -12.25 -2.67
C PRO A 411 3.88 -12.20 -2.10
N ILE A 412 2.91 -12.88 -2.74
CA ILE A 412 1.53 -12.92 -2.24
C ILE A 412 1.48 -13.62 -0.88
N ARG A 413 2.10 -14.80 -0.78
CA ARG A 413 2.12 -15.61 0.45
C ARG A 413 2.75 -14.85 1.63
N VAL A 414 3.86 -14.16 1.38
CA VAL A 414 4.52 -13.30 2.37
C VAL A 414 3.55 -12.22 2.84
N MET A 415 3.00 -11.41 1.94
CA MET A 415 2.13 -10.29 2.32
C MET A 415 0.86 -10.74 3.05
N VAL A 416 0.20 -11.80 2.59
CA VAL A 416 -1.04 -12.31 3.20
C VAL A 416 -0.78 -12.87 4.60
N SER A 417 0.30 -13.62 4.79
CA SER A 417 0.61 -14.19 6.12
C SER A 417 0.95 -13.10 7.16
N HIS A 418 1.62 -12.02 6.73
CA HIS A 418 1.86 -10.86 7.57
C HIS A 418 0.56 -10.10 7.88
N TYR A 419 -0.36 -9.97 6.90
CA TYR A 419 -1.68 -9.40 7.12
C TYR A 419 -2.49 -10.19 8.16
N ILE A 420 -2.51 -11.53 8.06
CA ILE A 420 -3.19 -12.40 9.02
C ILE A 420 -2.58 -12.22 10.43
N ALA A 421 -1.26 -12.23 10.54
CA ALA A 421 -0.57 -12.01 11.81
C ALA A 421 -0.92 -10.63 12.42
N PHE A 422 -0.96 -9.59 11.59
CA PHE A 422 -1.33 -8.24 11.98
C PHE A 422 -2.78 -8.16 12.45
N CYS A 423 -3.72 -8.74 11.69
CA CYS A 423 -5.14 -8.79 12.07
C CYS A 423 -5.35 -9.49 13.42
N ARG A 424 -4.68 -10.62 13.65
CA ARG A 424 -4.72 -11.35 14.93
C ARG A 424 -4.28 -10.50 16.12
N ASP A 425 -3.20 -9.76 15.95
CA ASP A 425 -2.65 -8.98 17.05
C ASP A 425 -3.43 -7.67 17.23
N LYS A 426 -3.87 -7.02 16.13
CA LYS A 426 -4.75 -5.85 16.16
C LYS A 426 -6.10 -6.16 16.79
N ARG A 427 -6.65 -7.36 16.56
CA ARG A 427 -7.90 -7.80 17.20
C ARG A 427 -7.80 -7.87 18.72
N LYS A 428 -6.60 -8.14 19.25
CA LYS A 428 -6.33 -8.21 20.70
C LYS A 428 -5.98 -6.85 21.28
N ARG A 429 -5.22 -6.03 20.55
CA ARG A 429 -4.63 -4.77 21.01
C ARG A 429 -4.90 -3.62 20.03
N PRO A 430 -6.17 -3.28 19.72
CA PRO A 430 -6.48 -2.30 18.69
C PRO A 430 -5.91 -0.91 18.99
N GLU A 431 -5.83 -0.55 20.27
CA GLU A 431 -5.28 0.72 20.74
C GLU A 431 -3.80 0.90 20.41
N PHE A 432 -3.03 -0.19 20.39
CA PHE A 432 -1.61 -0.17 20.07
C PHE A 432 -1.38 0.18 18.60
N PHE A 433 -2.16 -0.41 17.70
CA PHE A 433 -2.02 -0.19 16.26
C PHE A 433 -2.69 1.11 15.79
N CYS A 434 -3.69 1.60 16.53
CA CYS A 434 -4.34 2.89 16.24
C CYS A 434 -3.52 4.09 16.73
N TRP A 435 -2.94 4.01 17.95
CA TRP A 435 -2.18 5.09 18.57
C TRP A 435 -0.76 4.66 19.00
N PRO A 436 0.05 4.15 18.06
CA PRO A 436 1.37 3.60 18.38
C PRO A 436 2.30 4.65 19.00
N GLY A 437 2.16 5.93 18.63
CA GLY A 437 2.97 7.00 19.20
C GLY A 437 2.85 7.13 20.72
N ILE A 438 1.64 6.97 21.25
CA ILE A 438 1.37 6.99 22.70
C ILE A 438 1.88 5.73 23.39
N TRP A 439 1.75 4.57 22.74
CA TRP A 439 2.08 3.27 23.35
C TRP A 439 3.54 2.85 23.22
N MET A 440 4.28 3.43 22.27
CA MET A 440 5.70 3.20 22.08
C MET A 440 6.58 4.15 22.91
N ALA A 441 5.99 5.15 23.56
CA ALA A 441 6.74 6.12 24.35
C ALA A 441 6.88 5.71 25.84
N ALA A 442 8.10 5.89 26.34
CA ALA A 442 8.46 6.03 27.75
C ALA A 442 7.63 5.20 28.76
N SER A 443 6.69 5.85 29.45
CA SER A 443 5.93 5.30 30.58
C SER A 443 4.87 4.27 30.19
N LYS A 444 4.51 4.19 28.90
CA LYS A 444 3.53 3.23 28.37
C LYS A 444 4.19 2.09 27.59
N ALA A 445 5.45 2.24 27.18
CA ALA A 445 6.21 1.20 26.51
C ALA A 445 6.51 0.05 27.49
N THR A 446 5.76 -1.03 27.37
CA THR A 446 5.99 -2.27 28.12
C THR A 446 6.79 -3.25 27.27
N ALA A 447 7.34 -4.29 27.89
CA ALA A 447 7.99 -5.39 27.15
C ALA A 447 7.02 -6.06 26.16
N GLU A 448 5.72 -6.08 26.45
CA GLU A 448 4.70 -6.58 25.53
C GLU A 448 4.55 -5.69 24.29
N HIS A 449 4.47 -4.36 24.46
CA HIS A 449 4.42 -3.42 23.33
C HIS A 449 5.67 -3.49 22.45
N GLN A 450 6.84 -3.62 23.07
CA GLN A 450 8.10 -3.83 22.34
C GLN A 450 8.07 -5.14 21.56
N SER A 451 7.59 -6.23 22.16
CA SER A 451 7.43 -7.52 21.48
C SER A 451 6.48 -7.43 20.28
N LEU A 452 5.33 -6.75 20.43
CA LEU A 452 4.40 -6.49 19.33
C LEU A 452 5.06 -5.68 18.22
N PHE A 453 5.75 -4.60 18.55
CA PHE A 453 6.46 -3.79 17.57
C PHE A 453 7.51 -4.61 16.80
N LEU A 454 8.33 -5.39 17.51
CA LEU A 454 9.35 -6.26 16.92
C LEU A 454 8.77 -7.37 16.03
N ALA A 455 7.59 -7.88 16.36
CA ALA A 455 6.90 -8.89 15.57
C ALA A 455 6.41 -8.35 14.21
N HIS A 456 6.16 -7.04 14.12
CA HIS A 456 5.58 -6.38 12.95
C HIS A 456 6.57 -5.44 12.23
N LEU A 457 7.87 -5.67 12.37
CA LEU A 457 8.88 -4.91 11.64
C LEU A 457 8.79 -5.14 10.12
N SER A 458 9.20 -4.12 9.35
CA SER A 458 9.41 -4.24 7.91
C SER A 458 10.39 -5.37 7.59
N LEU A 459 10.22 -6.04 6.46
CA LEU A 459 11.04 -7.22 6.13
C LEU A 459 12.40 -6.86 5.53
N PHE A 460 12.43 -5.77 4.77
CA PHE A 460 13.57 -5.37 3.98
C PHE A 460 13.98 -3.94 4.34
N GLN A 461 15.28 -3.72 4.47
CA GLN A 461 15.86 -2.40 4.72
C GLN A 461 17.16 -2.21 3.96
N ASP A 462 17.57 -0.96 3.76
CA ASP A 462 18.94 -0.64 3.36
C ASP A 462 19.87 -0.49 4.58
N ARG A 463 21.11 -0.04 4.34
CA ARG A 463 22.12 0.19 5.40
C ARG A 463 22.73 1.58 5.24
N GLY A 464 23.31 2.11 6.31
CA GLY A 464 23.92 3.44 6.27
C GLY A 464 25.06 3.60 5.25
N ASP A 465 25.70 2.50 4.85
CA ASP A 465 26.83 2.47 3.92
C ASP A 465 26.45 2.11 2.46
N THR A 466 25.20 1.67 2.21
CA THR A 466 24.76 1.25 0.87
C THR A 466 23.24 1.31 0.70
N SER A 467 22.79 1.64 -0.51
CA SER A 467 21.37 1.61 -0.90
C SER A 467 20.88 0.21 -1.30
N LYS A 468 21.73 -0.80 -1.22
CA LYS A 468 21.36 -2.21 -1.45
C LYS A 468 20.31 -2.66 -0.44
N ILE A 469 19.39 -3.51 -0.88
CA ILE A 469 18.35 -4.06 -0.02
C ILE A 469 18.85 -5.32 0.69
N PHE A 470 18.60 -5.38 2.00
CA PHE A 470 18.92 -6.52 2.87
C PHE A 470 17.68 -7.00 3.62
N PRO A 471 17.59 -8.31 3.90
CA PRO A 471 16.61 -8.80 4.86
C PRO A 471 16.98 -8.34 6.27
N ARG A 472 15.98 -7.94 7.05
CA ARG A 472 16.19 -7.62 8.47
C ARG A 472 16.42 -8.90 9.28
N ALA A 473 17.28 -8.80 10.28
CA ALA A 473 17.40 -9.86 11.28
C ALA A 473 16.10 -9.92 12.10
N MET A 474 15.41 -11.06 12.03
CA MET A 474 14.16 -11.28 12.74
C MET A 474 14.36 -12.33 13.83
N PRO A 475 13.94 -12.06 15.09
CA PRO A 475 14.05 -13.03 16.18
C PRO A 475 13.45 -14.39 15.81
N GLY A 476 14.22 -15.46 16.06
CA GLY A 476 13.78 -16.83 15.80
C GLY A 476 13.82 -17.29 14.34
N LYS A 477 14.32 -16.47 13.40
CA LYS A 477 14.49 -16.84 11.98
C LYS A 477 15.95 -17.19 11.67
N THR A 478 16.15 -18.13 10.74
CA THR A 478 17.52 -18.54 10.35
C THR A 478 18.06 -17.62 9.24
N PRO A 479 19.38 -17.34 9.22
CA PRO A 479 20.00 -16.56 8.14
C PRO A 479 19.78 -17.15 6.74
N GLY A 480 19.73 -18.48 6.64
CA GLY A 480 19.47 -19.18 5.37
C GLY A 480 18.06 -18.95 4.85
N ASN A 481 17.04 -18.93 5.74
CA ASN A 481 15.66 -18.64 5.34
C ASN A 481 15.51 -17.18 4.92
N LEU A 482 16.12 -16.24 5.66
CA LEU A 482 16.12 -14.82 5.31
C LEU A 482 16.74 -14.54 3.94
N THR A 483 17.85 -15.21 3.63
CA THR A 483 18.53 -15.10 2.33
C THR A 483 17.68 -15.68 1.20
N ARG A 484 16.99 -16.81 1.43
CA ARG A 484 16.09 -17.39 0.43
C ARG A 484 14.87 -16.51 0.18
N LEU A 485 14.29 -15.95 1.25
CA LEU A 485 13.15 -15.04 1.18
C LEU A 485 13.49 -13.82 0.32
N VAL A 486 14.57 -13.09 0.62
CA VAL A 486 14.93 -11.88 -0.14
C VAL A 486 15.20 -12.21 -1.61
N ASN A 487 15.91 -13.29 -1.90
CA ASN A 487 16.24 -13.67 -3.27
C ASN A 487 14.99 -14.11 -4.06
N GLY A 488 14.11 -14.92 -3.46
CA GLY A 488 12.89 -15.40 -4.11
C GLY A 488 11.86 -14.29 -4.32
N PHE A 489 11.70 -13.42 -3.32
CA PHE A 489 10.79 -12.29 -3.37
C PHE A 489 11.18 -11.33 -4.52
N TYR A 490 12.43 -10.84 -4.51
CA TYR A 490 12.86 -9.89 -5.54
C TYR A 490 13.04 -10.52 -6.92
N SER A 491 13.34 -11.82 -7.02
CA SER A 491 13.31 -12.52 -8.32
C SER A 491 11.93 -12.43 -8.96
N SER A 492 10.87 -12.65 -8.18
CA SER A 492 9.49 -12.52 -8.66
C SER A 492 9.17 -11.08 -9.08
N MET A 493 9.63 -10.09 -8.30
CA MET A 493 9.42 -8.68 -8.62
C MET A 493 10.07 -8.24 -9.94
N LEU A 494 11.25 -8.77 -10.28
CA LEU A 494 11.91 -8.52 -11.56
C LEU A 494 11.10 -9.08 -12.73
N LEU A 495 10.54 -10.28 -12.59
CA LEU A 495 9.65 -10.86 -13.61
C LEU A 495 8.40 -10.01 -13.80
N PHE A 496 7.82 -9.52 -12.70
CA PHE A 496 6.64 -8.67 -12.75
C PHE A 496 6.92 -7.35 -13.49
N ASP A 497 8.04 -6.69 -13.16
CA ASP A 497 8.46 -5.46 -13.83
C ASP A 497 8.65 -5.68 -15.34
N MET A 498 9.39 -6.72 -15.73
CA MET A 498 9.58 -7.04 -17.14
C MET A 498 8.26 -7.32 -17.86
N THR A 499 7.31 -8.03 -17.22
CA THR A 499 6.01 -8.31 -17.84
C THR A 499 5.21 -7.03 -18.08
N LEU A 500 5.21 -6.10 -17.13
CA LEU A 500 4.53 -4.81 -17.28
C LEU A 500 5.20 -3.94 -18.35
N GLN A 501 6.53 -3.95 -18.40
CA GLN A 501 7.26 -3.29 -19.48
C GLN A 501 6.87 -3.85 -20.85
N TRP A 502 6.68 -5.17 -20.97
CA TRP A 502 6.23 -5.81 -22.20
C TRP A 502 4.80 -5.41 -22.58
N ALA A 503 3.90 -5.34 -21.60
CA ALA A 503 2.50 -4.98 -21.83
C ALA A 503 2.35 -3.56 -22.40
N VAL A 504 2.96 -2.56 -21.75
CA VAL A 504 2.61 -1.14 -22.00
C VAL A 504 3.80 -0.22 -22.26
N ALA A 505 5.03 -0.56 -21.85
CA ALA A 505 6.15 0.37 -21.97
C ALA A 505 6.75 0.37 -23.38
N PRO A 506 6.87 1.53 -24.06
CA PRO A 506 7.54 1.61 -25.35
C PRO A 506 9.05 1.39 -25.24
N GLY A 507 9.69 1.10 -26.37
CA GLY A 507 11.13 0.91 -26.47
C GLY A 507 11.63 -0.43 -25.92
N PRO A 508 12.95 -0.64 -25.84
CA PRO A 508 13.54 -1.89 -25.32
C PRO A 508 13.24 -2.09 -23.83
N PHE A 509 13.46 -3.31 -23.34
CA PHE A 509 13.43 -3.59 -21.90
C PHE A 509 14.52 -2.79 -21.18
N ARG A 510 14.14 -2.20 -20.06
CA ARG A 510 15.04 -1.48 -19.16
C ARG A 510 15.43 -2.41 -18.02
N TYR A 511 16.74 -2.54 -17.79
CA TYR A 511 17.31 -3.39 -16.75
C TYR A 511 17.96 -2.57 -15.63
N ASP A 512 17.37 -1.42 -15.30
CA ASP A 512 17.84 -0.60 -14.19
C ASP A 512 17.32 -1.17 -12.87
N PHE A 513 18.15 -2.00 -12.26
CA PHE A 513 17.88 -2.60 -10.95
C PHE A 513 18.71 -1.97 -9.83
N SER A 514 19.19 -0.74 -10.04
CA SER A 514 19.95 0.01 -9.04
C SER A 514 19.18 0.22 -7.74
N TRP A 515 17.85 0.23 -7.80
CA TRP A 515 16.98 0.27 -6.64
C TRP A 515 17.11 -0.97 -5.74
N LEU A 516 17.53 -2.12 -6.26
CA LEU A 516 17.71 -3.36 -5.48
C LEU A 516 19.16 -3.50 -4.97
N THR A 517 20.12 -3.14 -5.82
CA THR A 517 21.54 -3.45 -5.62
C THR A 517 22.37 -2.26 -5.18
N GLY A 518 21.86 -1.04 -5.37
CA GLY A 518 22.59 0.21 -5.22
C GLY A 518 23.55 0.52 -6.37
N GLU A 519 23.63 -0.34 -7.38
CA GLU A 519 24.57 -0.25 -8.51
C GLU A 519 23.80 -0.18 -9.83
N SER A 520 24.15 0.77 -10.70
CA SER A 520 23.52 0.93 -12.02
C SER A 520 23.90 -0.16 -13.02
N ASP A 521 24.98 -0.90 -12.77
CA ASP A 521 25.41 -2.02 -13.61
C ASP A 521 25.48 -3.30 -12.77
N ASN A 522 24.59 -4.25 -13.03
CA ASN A 522 24.59 -5.55 -12.37
C ASN A 522 24.32 -6.70 -13.35
N PRO A 523 25.35 -7.15 -14.10
CA PRO A 523 25.19 -8.14 -15.17
C PRO A 523 24.60 -9.48 -14.70
N GLU A 524 24.88 -9.88 -13.46
CA GLU A 524 24.33 -11.11 -12.87
C GLU A 524 22.82 -11.02 -12.66
N LEU A 525 22.34 -9.89 -12.11
CA LEU A 525 20.93 -9.66 -11.89
C LEU A 525 20.16 -9.54 -13.20
N VAL A 526 20.75 -8.84 -14.19
CA VAL A 526 20.20 -8.77 -15.55
C VAL A 526 20.09 -10.16 -16.16
N ARG A 527 21.14 -10.99 -16.05
CA ARG A 527 21.12 -12.38 -16.56
C ARG A 527 20.06 -13.22 -15.85
N SER A 528 19.86 -13.02 -14.55
CA SER A 528 18.81 -13.70 -13.78
C SER A 528 17.41 -13.31 -14.26
N ALA A 529 17.13 -12.01 -14.38
CA ALA A 529 15.84 -11.49 -14.84
C ALA A 529 15.49 -12.02 -16.25
N LYS A 530 16.44 -11.95 -17.18
CA LYS A 530 16.28 -12.50 -18.55
C LYS A 530 15.98 -14.00 -18.54
N ARG A 531 16.74 -14.77 -17.74
CA ARG A 531 16.53 -16.23 -17.64
C ARG A 531 15.13 -16.57 -17.12
N GLN A 532 14.64 -15.83 -16.12
CA GLN A 532 13.30 -16.03 -15.59
C GLN A 532 12.24 -15.67 -16.63
N PHE A 533 12.39 -14.54 -17.33
CA PHE A 533 11.48 -14.15 -18.41
C PHE A 533 11.40 -15.23 -19.51
N VAL A 534 12.56 -15.76 -19.95
CA VAL A 534 12.63 -16.89 -20.89
C VAL A 534 11.99 -18.15 -20.33
N GLN A 535 12.20 -18.47 -19.06
CA GLN A 535 11.63 -19.66 -18.43
C GLN A 535 10.09 -19.61 -18.41
N PHE A 536 9.50 -18.44 -18.16
CA PHE A 536 8.05 -18.27 -18.11
C PHE A 536 7.41 -18.12 -19.50
N TYR A 537 7.96 -17.25 -20.34
CA TYR A 537 7.33 -16.89 -21.62
C TYR A 537 7.93 -17.60 -22.84
N GLY A 538 9.12 -18.20 -22.73
CA GLY A 538 9.82 -18.83 -23.85
C GLY A 538 10.42 -17.85 -24.86
N LEU A 539 10.48 -16.56 -24.53
CA LEU A 539 10.96 -15.48 -25.40
C LEU A 539 12.19 -14.80 -24.79
N ASP A 540 13.20 -14.52 -25.60
CA ASP A 540 14.36 -13.72 -25.17
C ASP A 540 13.99 -12.23 -25.20
N PRO A 541 14.00 -11.51 -24.05
CA PRO A 541 13.62 -10.10 -23.98
C PRO A 541 14.46 -9.18 -24.87
N ASP A 542 15.69 -9.56 -25.23
CA ASP A 542 16.53 -8.75 -26.13
C ASP A 542 16.24 -8.99 -27.63
N SER A 543 15.39 -9.98 -27.95
CA SER A 543 15.02 -10.34 -29.32
C SER A 543 13.72 -9.68 -29.81
N PHE A 544 13.13 -8.79 -29.00
CA PHE A 544 11.82 -8.22 -29.29
C PHE A 544 11.86 -7.16 -30.40
N ASP A 545 10.94 -7.32 -31.36
CA ASP A 545 10.61 -6.30 -32.35
C ASP A 545 9.87 -5.15 -31.67
N LEU A 546 10.41 -3.94 -31.81
CA LEU A 546 9.87 -2.74 -31.18
C LEU A 546 8.85 -2.05 -32.11
N ILE A 547 7.65 -1.82 -31.58
CA ILE A 547 6.58 -1.07 -32.25
C ILE A 547 6.46 0.31 -31.61
N ASP A 548 6.58 1.35 -32.44
CA ASP A 548 6.38 2.73 -32.00
C ASP A 548 4.89 3.01 -31.74
N SER A 549 4.61 3.66 -30.60
CA SER A 549 3.28 4.15 -30.23
C SER A 549 2.89 5.46 -30.94
N SER A 550 3.81 6.08 -31.69
CA SER A 550 3.67 7.42 -32.29
C SER A 550 2.82 7.49 -33.56
N ASN A 551 2.34 6.36 -34.09
CA ASN A 551 1.41 6.32 -35.23
C ASN A 551 -0.07 6.20 -34.82
N ALA A 552 -0.41 6.38 -33.53
CA ALA A 552 -1.81 6.52 -33.12
C ALA A 552 -2.38 7.83 -33.69
N PRO A 553 -3.43 7.79 -34.54
CA PRO A 553 -4.06 9.01 -35.01
C PRO A 553 -4.64 9.77 -33.82
N SER A 554 -4.40 11.08 -33.77
CA SER A 554 -5.23 11.98 -32.98
C SER A 554 -6.67 11.77 -33.43
N VAL A 555 -7.51 11.17 -32.59
CA VAL A 555 -8.96 11.11 -32.83
C VAL A 555 -9.47 12.53 -32.69
N ASP A 556 -9.51 13.22 -33.83
CA ASP A 556 -10.09 14.54 -33.98
C ASP A 556 -11.58 14.40 -33.68
N LYS A 557 -12.03 14.97 -32.55
CA LYS A 557 -13.45 15.01 -32.17
C LYS A 557 -14.20 15.94 -33.12
N LYS A 558 -14.53 15.46 -34.31
CA LYS A 558 -15.58 16.03 -35.16
C LYS A 558 -16.40 14.92 -35.80
N GLY A 559 -17.59 14.70 -35.23
CA GLY A 559 -18.71 14.10 -35.95
C GLY A 559 -19.39 12.93 -35.25
N ALA A 560 -20.23 13.22 -34.24
CA ALA A 560 -21.60 12.71 -34.05
C ALA A 560 -22.12 13.20 -32.70
#